data_AF-A0A353KT37-F1
#
_entry.id   AF-A0A353KT37-F1
#
_cell.length_a   1.000
_cell.length_b   1.000
_cell.length_c   1.000
_cell.angle_alpha   90.00
_cell.angle_beta   90.00
_cell.angle_gamma   90.00
#
_symmetry.space_group_name_H-M   'P 1'
#
loop_
_entity.id
_entity.type
_entity.pdbx_description
1 polymer ?
#
loop_
_entity_poly.entity_id
_entity_poly.type
_entity_poly.pdbx_seq_one_letter_code
_entity_poly.pdbx_strand_id
1 'polypeptide(L)' 'KRTYFKNCMLIRNNFLVENSSYLLAYYDGESKKGGTYYTVSRAKKLGVITENIY' A
#
# COMPACT_ATOMS: atom_id res chain seq x y z
N LYS A 1 -13.19 -20.21 -6.01
CA LYS A 1 -12.28 -20.31 -4.82
C LYS A 1 -11.19 -19.26 -4.98
N ARG A 2 -10.90 -18.41 -3.98
CA ARG A 2 -9.76 -17.47 -4.07
C ARG A 2 -8.47 -18.26 -3.82
N THR A 3 -7.53 -18.21 -4.77
CA THR A 3 -6.24 -18.89 -4.64
C THR A 3 -5.23 -17.91 -4.08
N TYR A 4 -4.87 -18.09 -2.81
CA TYR A 4 -3.78 -17.34 -2.19
C TYR A 4 -2.47 -18.05 -2.50
N PHE A 5 -1.50 -17.27 -2.96
CA PHE A 5 -0.14 -17.73 -3.21
C PHE A 5 0.86 -16.73 -2.62
N LYS A 6 2.13 -17.13 -2.51
CA LYS A 6 3.17 -16.28 -1.95
C LYS A 6 3.18 -14.92 -2.67
N ASN A 7 3.19 -13.84 -1.91
CA ASN A 7 3.19 -12.44 -2.39
C ASN A 7 1.91 -11.94 -3.09
N CYS A 8 0.83 -12.73 -3.19
CA CYS A 8 -0.39 -12.29 -3.90
C CYS A 8 -0.97 -10.96 -3.38
N MET A 9 -0.93 -10.71 -2.06
CA MET A 9 -1.39 -9.45 -1.48
C MET A 9 -0.48 -8.27 -1.82
N LEU A 10 0.84 -8.50 -1.93
CA LEU A 10 1.80 -7.47 -2.35
C LEU A 10 1.58 -7.12 -3.82
N ILE A 11 1.40 -8.13 -4.68
CA ILE A 11 1.10 -7.93 -6.11
C ILE A 11 -0.19 -7.12 -6.27
N ARG A 12 -1.25 -7.48 -5.54
CA ARG A 12 -2.51 -6.73 -5.52
C ARG A 12 -2.27 -5.27 -5.10
N ASN A 13 -1.55 -5.04 -4.01
CA ASN A 13 -1.29 -3.68 -3.52
C ASN A 13 -0.44 -2.85 -4.49
N ASN A 14 0.55 -3.46 -5.15
CA ASN A 14 1.38 -2.79 -6.15
C ASN A 14 0.53 -2.30 -7.32
N PHE A 15 -0.34 -3.16 -7.84
CA PHE A 15 -1.26 -2.80 -8.90
C PHE A 15 -2.15 -1.61 -8.49
N LEU A 16 -2.71 -1.62 -7.27
CA LEU A 16 -3.53 -0.50 -6.80
C LEU A 16 -2.76 0.83 -6.75
N VAL A 17 -1.53 0.82 -6.22
CA VAL A 17 -0.73 2.05 -6.12
C VAL A 17 -0.29 2.55 -7.49
N GLU A 18 0.18 1.66 -8.36
CA GLU A 18 0.69 2.03 -9.70
C GLU A 18 -0.39 2.60 -10.62
N ASN A 19 -1.65 2.28 -10.35
CA ASN A 19 -2.80 2.71 -11.17
C ASN A 19 -3.69 3.76 -10.47
N SER A 20 -3.18 4.42 -9.42
CA SER A 20 -3.90 5.46 -8.69
C SER A 20 -3.09 6.75 -8.65
N SER A 21 -3.78 7.89 -8.75
CA SER A 21 -3.15 9.21 -8.55
C SER A 21 -3.08 9.62 -7.07
N TYR A 22 -3.87 8.97 -6.21
CA TYR A 22 -4.01 9.33 -4.81
C TYR A 22 -4.18 8.08 -3.92
N LEU A 23 -3.56 8.07 -2.75
CA LEU A 23 -3.66 7.04 -1.72
C LEU A 23 -4.10 7.67 -0.40
N LEU A 24 -5.30 7.29 0.07
CA LEU A 24 -5.75 7.57 1.42
C LEU A 24 -5.39 6.39 2.33
N ALA A 25 -4.68 6.65 3.41
CA ALA A 25 -4.31 5.65 4.40
C ALA A 25 -4.86 6.01 5.79
N TYR A 26 -5.26 4.98 6.55
CA TYR A 26 -5.46 5.08 7.99
C TYR A 26 -4.39 4.22 8.64
N TYR A 27 -3.29 4.85 9.06
CA TYR A 27 -2.09 4.17 9.48
C TYR A 27 -1.37 4.93 10.59
N ASP A 28 -1.19 4.30 11.75
CA ASP A 28 -0.59 4.88 12.95
C ASP A 28 0.89 5.26 12.83
N GLY A 29 1.59 4.76 11.81
CA GLY A 29 3.01 5.05 11.61
C GLY A 29 3.96 4.26 12.53
N GLU A 30 3.46 3.58 13.56
CA GLU A 30 4.31 2.95 14.59
C GLU A 30 5.02 1.70 14.06
N SER A 31 4.34 0.93 13.23
CA SER A 31 4.85 -0.35 12.72
C SER A 31 5.64 -0.19 11.41
N LYS A 32 6.98 -0.20 11.46
CA LYS A 32 7.84 -0.25 10.24
C LYS A 32 7.77 -1.58 9.45
N LYS A 33 6.73 -2.37 9.65
CA LYS A 33 6.49 -3.70 9.06
C LYS A 33 4.99 -3.87 8.80
N GLY A 34 4.64 -4.59 7.74
CA GLY A 34 3.24 -4.90 7.41
C GLY A 34 2.79 -4.37 6.06
N GLY A 35 1.57 -4.75 5.65
CA GLY A 35 1.01 -4.43 4.34
C GLY A 35 0.78 -2.93 4.13
N THR A 36 0.23 -2.24 5.14
CA THR A 36 -0.07 -0.80 5.06
C THR A 36 1.21 0.03 4.97
N TYR A 37 2.20 -0.23 5.83
CA TYR A 37 3.53 0.39 5.76
C TYR A 37 4.16 0.21 4.38
N TYR A 38 4.14 -1.02 3.84
CA TYR A 38 4.66 -1.32 2.50
C TYR A 38 3.96 -0.49 1.41
N THR A 39 2.63 -0.45 1.44
CA THR A 39 1.82 0.26 0.44
C THR A 39 2.04 1.77 0.49
N VAL A 40 2.03 2.37 1.69
CA VAL A 40 2.33 3.81 1.88
C VAL A 40 3.75 4.14 1.43
N SER A 41 4.72 3.29 1.78
CA SER A 41 6.12 3.47 1.37
C SER A 41 6.28 3.41 -0.15
N ARG A 42 5.60 2.46 -0.82
CA ARG A 42 5.61 2.36 -2.29
C ARG A 42 4.96 3.56 -2.95
N ALA A 43 3.80 4.01 -2.47
CA ALA A 43 3.10 5.17 -3.01
C ALA A 43 3.97 6.43 -2.96
N LYS A 44 4.61 6.69 -1.81
CA LYS A 44 5.58 7.79 -1.65
C LYS A 44 6.76 7.67 -2.62
N LYS A 45 7.30 6.46 -2.83
CA LYS A 45 8.39 6.24 -3.80
C LYS A 45 7.99 6.47 -5.24
N LEU A 46 6.72 6.22 -5.58
CA LEU A 46 6.17 6.43 -6.93
C LEU A 46 5.63 7.86 -7.14
N GLY A 47 5.71 8.73 -6.13
CA GLY A 47 5.18 10.09 -6.22
C GLY A 47 3.66 10.19 -6.21
N VAL A 48 2.97 9.12 -5.80
CA VAL A 48 1.51 9.13 -5.64
C VAL A 48 1.15 10.02 -4.44
N ILE A 49 0.19 10.92 -4.63
CA ILE A 49 -0.28 11.81 -3.55
C ILE A 49 -0.79 10.91 -2.42
N THR A 50 -0.21 11.01 -1.24
CA THR A 50 -0.51 10.09 -0.13
C THR A 50 -0.91 10.88 1.10
N GLU A 51 -2.15 10.70 1.56
CA GLU A 51 -2.69 11.33 2.76
C GLU A 51 -2.97 10.27 3.82
N ASN A 52 -2.53 10.55 5.05
CA ASN A 52 -2.74 9.67 6.19
C ASN A 52 -3.67 10.35 7.18
N ILE A 53 -4.81 9.72 7.49
CA ILE A 53 -5.89 10.27 8.31
C ILE A 53 -6.01 9.57 9.68
N TYR A 54 -4.94 8.93 10.14
CA TYR A 54 -4.85 8.37 11.49
C TYR A 54 -4.58 9.48 12.52
#